data_AF-A0A560USN3-F1
#
_entry.id   AF-A0A560USN3-F1
#
_cell.length_a   1.000
_cell.length_b   1.000
_cell.length_c   1.000
_cell.angle_alpha   90.00
_cell.angle_beta   90.00
_cell.angle_gamma   90.00
#
_symmetry.space_group_name_H-M   'P 1'
#
loop_
_entity.id
_entity.type
_entity.pdbx_description
1 polymer ?
#
loop_
_entity_poly.entity_id
_entity_poly.type
_entity_poly.pdbx_seq_one_letter_code
_entity_poly.pdbx_strand_id
1 'polypeptide(L)'
;MRWKYVVAAILAAGLLACLCFAIVARETSASADRPTHIDPPADAPMANAFSGVSSSAVGQGRPPPPLPARVTEHIATQYANSAVTREALTQIAQGWRQAIHEVHTPADAKEAGNAIAEGIACALSQGVLAKSGVDQQAMLDRIKNTRAVMLDTEADTQAYIRFQSLAGGQYFNDPGARPCRFDPSLRQN
;
A
#
# COMPACT_ATOMS: atom_id res chain seq x y z
N MET A 1 0.77 36.59 -27.75
CA MET A 1 1.29 35.90 -26.55
C MET A 1 0.98 34.39 -26.57
N ARG A 2 1.64 33.58 -27.41
CA ARG A 2 1.45 32.11 -27.46
C ARG A 2 2.73 31.32 -27.72
N TRP A 3 3.90 31.82 -27.29
CA TRP A 3 5.17 31.12 -27.57
C TRP A 3 5.76 30.35 -26.38
N LYS A 4 5.25 30.57 -25.16
CA LYS A 4 5.76 29.91 -23.95
C LYS A 4 5.23 28.47 -23.74
N TYR A 5 4.16 28.08 -24.44
CA TYR A 5 3.52 26.77 -24.25
C TYR A 5 4.05 25.67 -25.18
N VAL A 6 4.84 26.00 -26.19
CA VAL A 6 5.39 25.00 -27.14
C VAL A 6 6.66 24.33 -26.60
N VAL A 7 7.41 25.01 -25.71
CA VAL A 7 8.67 24.48 -25.16
C VAL A 7 8.43 23.48 -24.00
N ALA A 8 7.36 23.66 -23.22
CA ALA A 8 7.07 22.77 -22.09
C ALA A 8 6.57 21.37 -22.51
N ALA A 9 5.95 21.25 -23.69
CA ALA A 9 5.44 19.98 -24.19
C ALA A 9 6.54 19.02 -24.69
N ILE A 10 7.70 19.54 -25.10
CA ILE A 10 8.79 18.72 -25.68
C ILE A 10 9.65 18.08 -24.58
N LEU A 11 9.81 18.73 -23.42
CA LEU A 11 10.57 18.18 -22.29
C LEU A 11 9.82 17.06 -21.55
N ALA A 12 8.49 17.07 -21.53
CA ALA A 12 7.68 16.03 -20.91
C ALA A 12 7.66 14.71 -21.72
N ALA A 13 7.82 14.78 -23.05
CA ALA A 13 7.89 13.60 -23.91
C ALA A 13 9.27 12.92 -23.92
N GLY A 14 10.36 13.67 -23.68
CA GLY A 14 11.72 13.13 -23.67
C GLY A 14 12.06 12.28 -22.44
N LEU A 15 11.49 12.60 -21.27
CA LEU A 15 11.73 11.83 -20.04
C LEU A 15 10.96 10.50 -19.98
N LEU A 16 9.84 10.38 -20.70
CA LEU A 16 9.05 9.14 -20.74
C LEU A 16 9.68 8.05 -21.64
N ALA A 17 10.55 8.42 -22.58
CA ALA A 17 11.19 7.47 -23.49
C ALA A 17 12.46 6.79 -22.91
N CYS A 18 13.14 7.40 -21.93
CA CYS A 18 14.34 6.81 -21.31
C CYS A 18 14.05 5.69 -20.29
N LEU A 19 12.86 5.64 -19.71
CA LEU A 19 12.50 4.60 -18.74
C LEU A 19 12.06 3.28 -19.40
N CYS A 20 11.65 3.30 -20.68
CA CYS A 20 11.23 2.09 -21.39
C CYS A 20 12.39 1.29 -22.01
N PHE A 21 13.57 1.90 -22.23
CA PHE A 21 14.73 1.22 -22.82
C PHE A 21 15.60 0.45 -21.81
N ALA A 22 15.46 0.70 -20.51
CA ALA A 22 16.27 0.03 -19.49
C ALA A 22 15.84 -1.42 -19.19
N ILE A 23 14.67 -1.87 -19.67
CA ILE A 23 14.12 -3.19 -19.35
C ILE A 23 14.40 -4.23 -20.46
N VAL A 24 14.86 -3.81 -21.65
CA VAL A 24 15.05 -4.74 -22.80
C VAL A 24 16.52 -5.10 -23.07
N ALA A 25 17.49 -4.49 -22.38
CA ALA A 25 18.93 -4.69 -22.65
C ALA A 25 19.65 -5.58 -21.62
N ARG A 26 19.02 -6.67 -21.16
CA ARG A 26 19.72 -7.69 -20.36
C ARG A 26 19.49 -9.09 -20.91
N GLU A 27 19.72 -9.24 -22.21
CA GLU A 27 20.03 -10.54 -22.78
C GLU A 27 21.31 -10.47 -23.61
N THR A 28 22.11 -11.53 -23.43
CA THR A 28 23.27 -11.97 -24.20
C THR A 28 24.60 -11.24 -24.01
N SER A 29 25.50 -11.95 -23.31
CA SER A 29 26.82 -12.26 -23.89
C SER A 29 27.25 -13.65 -23.41
N ALA A 30 27.31 -14.57 -24.39
CA ALA A 30 28.10 -15.81 -24.37
C ALA A 30 29.60 -15.45 -24.30
N SER A 31 30.58 -16.30 -23.97
CA SER A 31 30.92 -17.68 -24.34
C SER A 31 31.98 -18.18 -23.31
N ALA A 32 32.55 -19.39 -23.27
CA ALA A 32 32.79 -20.43 -24.26
C ALA A 32 33.18 -21.77 -23.56
N ASP A 33 33.15 -22.83 -24.36
CA ASP A 33 33.89 -24.10 -24.29
C ASP A 33 33.44 -25.27 -23.39
N ARG A 34 33.22 -26.39 -24.10
CA ARG A 34 33.07 -27.81 -23.69
C ARG A 34 34.46 -28.48 -23.83
N PRO A 35 34.78 -29.72 -23.34
CA PRO A 35 33.88 -30.88 -23.31
C PRO A 35 34.02 -31.91 -22.14
N THR A 36 32.98 -32.77 -22.04
CA THR A 36 32.93 -34.20 -21.62
C THR A 36 33.58 -34.70 -20.31
N HIS A 37 32.74 -35.20 -19.39
CA HIS A 37 32.72 -36.62 -18.97
C HIS A 37 31.44 -36.95 -18.19
N ILE A 38 30.87 -38.13 -18.43
CA ILE A 38 29.70 -38.72 -17.75
C ILE A 38 30.19 -39.47 -16.51
N ASP A 39 29.53 -39.31 -15.36
CA ASP A 39 29.18 -40.43 -14.46
C ASP A 39 28.20 -39.94 -13.37
N PRO A 40 27.07 -40.64 -13.13
CA PRO A 40 26.15 -40.29 -12.04
C PRO A 40 26.47 -41.11 -10.78
N PRO A 41 26.42 -40.49 -9.59
CA PRO A 41 26.11 -41.26 -8.40
C PRO A 41 24.88 -40.71 -7.65
N ALA A 42 23.98 -41.65 -7.44
CA ALA A 42 23.25 -41.94 -6.22
C ALA A 42 22.23 -40.93 -5.67
N ASP A 43 21.00 -41.44 -5.61
CA ASP A 43 19.84 -41.02 -4.84
C ASP A 43 20.17 -40.27 -3.54
N ALA A 44 19.70 -39.02 -3.45
CA ALA A 44 19.54 -38.32 -2.18
C ALA A 44 18.03 -38.23 -1.86
N PRO A 45 17.60 -38.68 -0.67
CA PRO A 45 16.20 -38.90 -0.33
C PRO A 45 15.42 -37.59 -0.18
N MET A 46 14.17 -37.60 -0.65
CA MET A 46 13.18 -36.57 -0.37
C MET A 46 13.03 -36.37 1.15
N ALA A 47 13.45 -35.21 1.65
CA ALA A 47 13.13 -34.80 3.01
C ALA A 47 11.71 -34.24 3.04
N ASN A 48 10.90 -34.91 3.85
CA ASN A 48 9.48 -34.78 4.01
C ASN A 48 8.95 -33.36 4.23
N ALA A 49 7.72 -33.19 3.74
CA ALA A 49 6.80 -32.11 4.01
C ALA A 49 6.82 -31.65 5.47
N PHE A 50 7.24 -30.41 5.68
CA PHE A 50 6.81 -29.64 6.85
C PHE A 50 5.42 -29.08 6.54
N SER A 51 4.38 -29.86 6.85
CA SER A 51 3.04 -29.34 7.11
C SER A 51 3.04 -28.59 8.44
N GLY A 52 3.78 -27.48 8.48
CA GLY A 52 3.59 -26.44 9.48
C GLY A 52 2.58 -25.47 8.91
N VAL A 53 1.29 -25.73 9.16
CA VAL A 53 0.30 -24.66 9.08
C VAL A 53 0.70 -23.65 10.14
N SER A 54 1.48 -22.64 9.73
CA SER A 54 1.62 -21.41 10.49
C SER A 54 0.25 -20.75 10.47
N SER A 55 -0.60 -21.16 11.40
CA SER A 55 -1.70 -20.31 11.85
C SER A 55 -1.02 -19.08 12.42
N SER A 56 -0.87 -18.06 11.58
CA SER A 56 -0.57 -16.71 12.02
C SER A 56 -1.67 -16.34 12.99
N ALA A 57 -1.41 -16.53 14.29
CA ALA A 57 -2.22 -15.97 15.33
C ALA A 57 -2.29 -14.48 15.01
N VAL A 58 -3.49 -14.02 14.65
CA VAL A 58 -3.80 -12.59 14.59
C VAL A 58 -3.46 -12.11 16.00
N GLY A 59 -2.31 -11.44 16.12
CA GLY A 59 -1.81 -11.00 17.41
C GLY A 59 -2.93 -10.25 18.09
N GLN A 60 -3.28 -10.67 19.32
CA GLN A 60 -4.15 -9.92 20.20
C GLN A 60 -3.39 -8.65 20.61
N GLY A 61 -3.25 -7.74 19.67
CA GLY A 61 -2.79 -6.39 19.90
C GLY A 61 -3.84 -5.66 20.72
N ARG A 62 -3.35 -4.77 21.59
CA ARG A 62 -4.17 -3.75 22.24
C ARG A 62 -5.11 -3.13 21.20
N PRO A 63 -6.42 -2.94 21.49
CA PRO A 63 -7.31 -2.29 20.56
C PRO A 63 -6.71 -0.95 20.12
N PRO A 64 -6.73 -0.63 18.81
CA PRO A 64 -6.14 0.60 18.32
C PRO A 64 -6.81 1.79 19.01
N PRO A 65 -6.06 2.84 19.32
CA PRO A 65 -6.63 4.06 19.87
C PRO A 65 -7.76 4.59 18.96
N PRO A 66 -8.76 5.28 19.55
CA PRO A 66 -9.87 5.79 18.77
C PRO A 66 -9.39 6.83 17.75
N LEU A 67 -10.07 6.87 16.60
CA LEU A 67 -9.91 7.94 15.62
C LEU A 67 -10.49 9.25 16.15
N PRO A 68 -10.05 10.41 15.65
CA PRO A 68 -10.70 11.68 15.96
C PRO A 68 -12.18 11.65 15.60
N ALA A 69 -13.04 12.22 16.46
CA ALA A 69 -14.49 12.16 16.32
C ALA A 69 -14.99 12.66 14.95
N ARG A 70 -14.42 13.77 14.46
CA ARG A 70 -14.72 14.36 13.15
C ARG A 70 -14.52 13.38 11.98
N VAL A 71 -13.52 12.51 12.08
CA VAL A 71 -13.19 11.51 11.05
C VAL A 71 -14.18 10.35 11.14
N THR A 72 -14.45 9.86 12.35
CA THR A 72 -15.44 8.80 12.56
C THR A 72 -16.83 9.23 12.10
N GLU A 73 -17.22 10.47 12.39
CA GLU A 73 -18.50 11.05 11.98
C GLU A 73 -18.56 11.25 10.47
N HIS A 74 -17.49 11.76 9.86
CA HIS A 74 -17.38 11.86 8.40
C HIS A 74 -17.57 10.50 7.72
N ILE A 75 -16.83 9.48 8.15
CA ILE A 75 -16.91 8.13 7.58
C ILE A 75 -18.32 7.54 7.78
N ALA A 76 -18.88 7.68 8.99
CA ALA A 76 -20.20 7.16 9.30
C ALA A 76 -21.30 7.84 8.48
N THR A 77 -21.20 9.15 8.26
CA THR A 77 -22.22 9.95 7.56
C THR A 77 -22.11 9.82 6.06
N GLN A 78 -20.92 10.03 5.49
CA GLN A 78 -20.71 10.03 4.04
C GLN A 78 -20.86 8.64 3.41
N TYR A 79 -20.57 7.60 4.19
CA TYR A 79 -20.57 6.21 3.71
C TYR A 79 -21.52 5.34 4.53
N ALA A 80 -22.61 5.95 5.03
CA ALA A 80 -23.60 5.29 5.89
C ALA A 80 -24.14 3.97 5.31
N ASN A 81 -24.34 3.95 3.99
CA ASN A 81 -24.88 2.78 3.30
C ASN A 81 -23.85 1.64 3.22
N SER A 82 -22.58 1.93 2.98
CA SER A 82 -21.58 0.90 2.70
C SER A 82 -20.70 0.56 3.90
N ALA A 83 -21.06 -0.50 4.64
CA ALA A 83 -20.27 -0.97 5.77
C ALA A 83 -18.84 -1.37 5.38
N VAL A 84 -18.67 -2.01 4.22
CA VAL A 84 -17.34 -2.37 3.67
C VAL A 84 -16.49 -1.12 3.39
N THR A 85 -17.09 -0.04 2.88
CA THR A 85 -16.38 1.23 2.65
C THR A 85 -15.96 1.85 3.97
N ARG A 86 -16.86 1.86 4.97
CA ARG A 86 -16.55 2.40 6.31
C ARG A 86 -15.37 1.69 6.96
N GLU A 87 -15.35 0.37 6.91
CA GLU A 87 -14.26 -0.45 7.47
C GLU A 87 -12.93 -0.20 6.75
N ALA A 88 -12.94 -0.19 5.41
CA ALA A 88 -11.74 0.08 4.61
C ALA A 88 -11.15 1.46 4.91
N LEU A 89 -11.99 2.50 4.94
CA LEU A 89 -11.55 3.87 5.24
C LEU A 89 -11.12 4.02 6.71
N THR A 90 -11.76 3.31 7.63
CA THR A 90 -11.35 3.27 9.04
C THR A 90 -9.95 2.65 9.19
N GLN A 91 -9.66 1.56 8.47
CA GLN A 91 -8.34 0.93 8.47
C GLN A 91 -7.26 1.90 7.97
N ILE A 92 -7.51 2.63 6.87
CA ILE A 92 -6.57 3.65 6.37
C ILE A 92 -6.41 4.80 7.38
N ALA A 93 -7.52 5.28 7.95
CA ALA A 93 -7.51 6.36 8.92
C ALA A 93 -6.71 6.00 10.18
N GLN A 94 -6.69 4.74 10.59
CA GLN A 94 -5.84 4.28 11.69
C GLN A 94 -4.35 4.39 11.35
N GLY A 95 -3.96 4.08 10.11
CA GLY A 95 -2.59 4.31 9.63
C GLY A 95 -2.22 5.80 9.63
N TRP A 96 -3.13 6.68 9.19
CA TRP A 96 -2.90 8.13 9.25
C TRP A 96 -2.82 8.65 10.69
N ARG A 97 -3.68 8.16 11.59
CA ARG A 97 -3.61 8.49 13.02
C ARG A 97 -2.24 8.13 13.61
N GLN A 98 -1.75 6.92 13.30
CA GLN A 98 -0.40 6.50 13.71
C GLN A 98 0.67 7.44 13.15
N ALA A 99 0.60 7.79 11.86
CA ALA A 99 1.52 8.74 11.23
C ALA A 99 1.54 10.12 11.90
N ILE A 100 0.38 10.62 12.33
CA ILE A 100 0.23 11.96 12.91
C ILE A 100 0.68 11.96 14.38
N HIS A 101 0.25 10.97 15.18
CA HIS A 101 0.36 11.04 16.63
C HIS A 101 1.46 10.17 17.24
N GLU A 102 1.98 9.17 16.50
CA GLU A 102 2.87 8.16 17.07
C GLU A 102 4.28 8.18 16.45
N VAL A 103 4.48 8.92 15.35
CA VAL A 103 5.77 8.96 14.65
C VAL A 103 6.73 9.99 15.24
N HIS A 104 7.82 9.47 15.81
CA HIS A 104 8.93 10.25 16.38
C HIS A 104 10.28 9.84 15.79
N THR A 105 10.38 8.64 15.21
CA THR A 105 11.60 8.08 14.60
C THR A 105 11.36 7.57 13.17
N PRO A 106 12.42 7.32 12.39
CA PRO A 106 12.29 6.65 11.09
C PRO A 106 11.65 5.27 11.17
N ALA A 107 11.88 4.52 12.25
CA ALA A 107 11.26 3.21 12.45
C ALA A 107 9.74 3.33 12.66
N ASP A 108 9.29 4.30 13.46
CA ASP A 108 7.85 4.56 13.62
C ASP A 108 7.23 4.97 12.27
N ALA A 109 7.94 5.79 11.49
CA ALA A 109 7.50 6.21 10.17
C ALA A 109 7.39 5.01 9.20
N LYS A 110 8.30 4.04 9.28
CA LYS A 110 8.20 2.78 8.53
C LYS A 110 6.93 2.03 8.88
N GLU A 111 6.65 1.88 10.18
CA GLU A 111 5.48 1.16 10.67
C GLU A 111 4.17 1.84 10.25
N ALA A 112 4.07 3.15 10.50
CA ALA A 112 2.91 3.95 10.11
C ALA A 112 2.69 3.92 8.59
N GLY A 113 3.76 4.03 7.81
CA GLY A 113 3.69 3.95 6.36
C GLY A 113 3.28 2.58 5.83
N ASN A 114 3.75 1.49 6.46
CA ASN A 114 3.27 0.13 6.17
C ASN A 114 1.76 0.01 6.47
N ALA A 115 1.28 0.54 7.60
CA ALA A 115 -0.13 0.51 7.96
C ALA A 115 -1.01 1.31 6.98
N ILE A 116 -0.53 2.46 6.50
CA ILE A 116 -1.20 3.24 5.45
C ILE A 116 -1.24 2.45 4.13
N ALA A 117 -0.11 1.85 3.72
CA ALA A 117 -0.03 1.05 2.50
C ALA A 117 -0.99 -0.16 2.54
N GLU A 118 -1.04 -0.86 3.68
CA GLU A 118 -1.95 -1.96 3.94
C GLU A 118 -3.42 -1.51 3.83
N GLY A 119 -3.78 -0.38 4.45
CA GLY A 119 -5.12 0.18 4.35
C GLY A 119 -5.51 0.54 2.90
N ILE A 120 -4.60 1.18 2.15
CA ILE A 120 -4.87 1.58 0.75
C ILE A 120 -5.05 0.34 -0.11
N ALA A 121 -4.18 -0.66 0.03
CA ALA A 121 -4.31 -1.93 -0.68
C ALA A 121 -5.63 -2.66 -0.32
N CYS A 122 -6.07 -2.57 0.93
CA CYS A 122 -7.39 -3.08 1.33
C CYS A 122 -8.52 -2.38 0.59
N ALA A 123 -8.57 -1.04 0.64
CA ALA A 123 -9.64 -0.27 0.01
C ALA A 123 -9.72 -0.47 -1.51
N LEU A 124 -8.56 -0.64 -2.17
CA LEU A 124 -8.47 -0.85 -3.61
C LEU A 124 -8.51 -2.33 -4.01
N SER A 125 -8.65 -3.25 -3.06
CA SER A 125 -8.77 -4.68 -3.36
C SER A 125 -10.06 -4.96 -4.14
N GLN A 126 -10.02 -5.95 -5.04
CA GLN A 126 -11.19 -6.34 -5.83
C GLN A 126 -12.39 -6.70 -4.94
N GLY A 127 -12.16 -7.36 -3.80
CA GLY A 127 -13.21 -7.72 -2.86
C GLY A 127 -13.93 -6.50 -2.27
N VAL A 128 -13.18 -5.45 -1.90
CA VAL A 128 -13.77 -4.21 -1.38
C VAL A 128 -14.45 -3.41 -2.49
N LEU A 129 -13.84 -3.27 -3.66
CA LEU A 129 -14.44 -2.54 -4.79
C LEU A 129 -15.76 -3.21 -5.24
N ALA A 130 -15.74 -4.54 -5.43
CA ALA A 130 -16.93 -5.29 -5.80
C ALA A 130 -18.04 -5.20 -4.74
N LYS A 131 -17.69 -5.30 -3.46
CA LYS A 131 -18.68 -5.20 -2.37
C LYS A 131 -19.18 -3.79 -2.14
N SER A 132 -18.36 -2.77 -2.33
CA SER A 132 -18.73 -1.36 -2.16
C SER A 132 -19.56 -0.81 -3.33
N GLY A 133 -19.58 -1.52 -4.47
CA GLY A 133 -20.29 -1.10 -5.67
C GLY A 133 -19.67 0.14 -6.34
N VAL A 134 -18.41 0.45 -6.04
CA VAL A 134 -17.69 1.56 -6.67
C VAL A 134 -16.45 1.10 -7.41
N ASP A 135 -16.08 1.85 -8.43
CA ASP A 135 -14.83 1.66 -9.13
C ASP A 135 -13.62 2.18 -8.31
N GLN A 136 -12.43 1.87 -8.82
CA GLN A 136 -11.17 2.26 -8.20
C GLN A 136 -11.03 3.78 -8.05
N GLN A 137 -11.47 4.56 -9.03
CA GLN A 137 -11.31 6.02 -9.03
C GLN A 137 -12.20 6.65 -7.96
N ALA A 138 -13.45 6.23 -7.86
CA ALA A 138 -14.36 6.65 -6.82
C ALA A 138 -13.84 6.27 -5.43
N MET A 139 -13.23 5.10 -5.27
CA MET A 139 -12.60 4.73 -3.99
C MET A 139 -11.38 5.61 -3.68
N LEU A 140 -10.53 5.92 -4.65
CA LEU A 140 -9.40 6.86 -4.47
C LEU A 140 -9.89 8.25 -4.05
N ASP A 141 -10.99 8.74 -4.60
CA ASP A 141 -11.60 10.01 -4.20
C ASP A 141 -12.11 9.96 -2.75
N ARG A 142 -12.71 8.85 -2.33
CA ARG A 142 -13.10 8.63 -0.91
C ARG A 142 -11.90 8.64 0.03
N ILE A 143 -10.81 7.98 -0.36
CA ILE A 143 -9.54 7.98 0.39
C ILE A 143 -9.01 9.42 0.51
N LYS A 144 -8.96 10.16 -0.60
CA LYS A 144 -8.50 11.56 -0.62
C LYS A 144 -9.36 12.46 0.28
N ASN A 145 -10.67 12.34 0.21
CA ASN A 145 -11.60 13.13 1.02
C ASN A 145 -11.47 12.80 2.51
N THR A 146 -11.37 11.52 2.86
CA THR A 146 -11.16 11.09 4.25
C THR A 146 -9.82 11.61 4.79
N ARG A 147 -8.75 11.60 3.96
CA ARG A 147 -7.45 12.17 4.33
C ARG A 147 -7.52 13.67 4.56
N ALA A 148 -8.30 14.40 3.77
CA ALA A 148 -8.49 15.83 3.97
C ALA A 148 -9.12 16.13 5.34
N VAL A 149 -10.08 15.31 5.79
CA VAL A 149 -10.67 15.43 7.13
C VAL A 149 -9.66 15.07 8.24
N MET A 150 -8.81 14.07 8.03
CA MET A 150 -7.73 13.74 8.98
C MET A 150 -6.70 14.87 9.13
N LEU A 151 -6.51 15.69 8.10
CA LEU A 151 -5.48 16.74 8.04
C LEU A 151 -6.09 18.16 8.06
N ASP A 152 -7.32 18.29 8.54
CA ASP A 152 -8.06 19.55 8.56
C ASP A 152 -7.50 20.62 9.52
N THR A 153 -6.62 20.22 10.46
CA THR A 153 -5.91 21.13 11.35
C THR A 153 -4.47 21.37 10.90
N GLU A 154 -3.94 22.55 11.22
CA GLU A 154 -2.53 22.87 10.97
C GLU A 154 -1.60 21.91 11.73
N ALA A 155 -1.92 21.58 12.98
CA ALA A 155 -1.13 20.67 13.80
C ALA A 155 -1.04 19.26 13.18
N ASP A 156 -2.16 18.71 12.71
CA ASP A 156 -2.20 17.39 12.07
C ASP A 156 -1.45 17.41 10.72
N THR A 157 -1.58 18.50 9.96
CA THR A 157 -0.83 18.70 8.71
C THR A 157 0.68 18.73 8.96
N GLN A 158 1.15 19.52 9.94
CA GLN A 158 2.58 19.61 10.29
C GLN A 158 3.12 18.26 10.79
N ALA A 159 2.32 17.55 11.60
CA ALA A 159 2.66 16.22 12.05
C ALA A 159 2.80 15.22 10.89
N TYR A 160 1.88 15.28 9.93
CA TYR A 160 1.95 14.46 8.74
C TYR A 160 3.17 14.78 7.85
N ILE A 161 3.55 16.06 7.74
CA ILE A 161 4.77 16.49 7.04
C ILE A 161 6.02 15.92 7.74
N ARG A 162 6.08 15.94 9.07
CA ARG A 162 7.17 15.30 9.84
C ARG A 162 7.25 13.82 9.54
N PHE A 163 6.11 13.11 9.53
CA PHE A 163 6.06 11.71 9.11
C PHE A 163 6.66 11.52 7.70
N GLN A 164 6.25 12.33 6.72
CA GLN A 164 6.78 12.22 5.35
C GLN A 164 8.28 12.43 5.28
N SER A 165 8.82 13.38 6.06
CA SER A 165 10.25 13.62 6.13
C SER A 165 11.01 12.43 6.72
N LEU A 166 10.47 11.78 7.75
CA LEU A 166 11.08 10.60 8.39
C LEU A 166 10.93 9.32 7.55
N ALA A 167 9.86 9.23 6.77
CA ALA A 167 9.61 8.14 5.83
C ALA A 167 10.44 8.25 4.55
N GLY A 168 11.08 9.40 4.29
CA GLY A 168 11.89 9.64 3.10
C GLY A 168 12.98 8.59 2.90
N GLY A 169 13.08 8.04 1.69
CA GLY A 169 14.07 7.01 1.34
C GLY A 169 13.73 5.60 1.83
N GLN A 170 12.60 5.40 2.51
CA GLN A 170 12.15 4.08 2.94
C GLN A 170 11.20 3.45 1.91
N TYR A 171 11.36 2.16 1.68
CA TYR A 171 10.37 1.35 0.95
C TYR A 171 9.36 0.83 1.95
N PHE A 172 8.06 0.81 1.64
CA PHE A 172 7.04 0.14 2.45
C PHE A 172 6.92 -1.34 2.06
N ASN A 173 6.48 -2.16 3.01
CA ASN A 173 6.29 -3.58 2.75
C ASN A 173 5.14 -3.77 1.76
N ASP A 174 5.24 -4.79 0.91
CA ASP A 174 4.10 -5.24 0.12
C ASP A 174 3.00 -5.72 1.08
N PRO A 175 1.78 -5.15 1.03
CA PRO A 175 0.64 -5.58 1.83
C PRO A 175 0.22 -7.05 1.61
N GLY A 176 0.68 -7.67 0.53
CA GLY A 176 0.39 -9.05 0.19
C GLY A 176 -1.07 -9.27 -0.28
N ALA A 177 -1.45 -10.54 -0.41
CA ALA A 177 -2.72 -10.93 -1.03
C ALA A 177 -3.97 -10.63 -0.18
N ARG A 178 -3.81 -10.41 1.14
CA ARG A 178 -4.92 -10.15 2.08
C ARG A 178 -4.64 -8.92 2.93
N PRO A 179 -4.72 -7.72 2.34
CA PRO A 179 -4.39 -6.47 3.03
C PRO A 179 -5.48 -5.99 4.02
N CYS A 180 -6.70 -6.54 3.94
CA CYS A 180 -7.77 -6.14 4.85
C CYS A 180 -7.67 -6.86 6.20
N ARG A 181 -7.81 -6.10 7.30
CA ARG A 181 -7.92 -6.64 8.66
C ARG A 181 -9.32 -7.17 9.00
N PHE A 182 -10.24 -7.07 8.04
CA PHE A 182 -11.59 -7.61 8.07
C PHE A 182 -11.82 -8.41 6.79
N ASP A 183 -12.83 -9.28 6.81
CA ASP A 183 -13.26 -9.99 5.60
C ASP A 183 -14.31 -9.15 4.84
N PRO A 184 -13.99 -8.64 3.62
CA PRO A 184 -14.95 -7.86 2.85
C PRO A 184 -16.22 -8.64 2.48
N SER A 185 -16.13 -9.97 2.35
CA SER A 185 -17.26 -10.82 1.96
C SER A 185 -18.37 -10.86 3.02
N LEU A 186 -18.00 -10.66 4.28
CA LEU A 186 -18.89 -10.68 5.45
C LEU A 186 -19.49 -9.29 5.76
N ARG A 187 -19.18 -8.26 4.97
CA ARG A 187 -19.67 -6.89 5.18
C ARG A 187 -20.82 -6.56 4.23
N GLN A 188 -21.76 -5.77 4.75
CA GLN A 188 -22.88 -5.22 3.98
C GLN A 188 -22.40 -4.04 3.11
N ASN A 189 -23.18 -3.75 2.08
CA ASN A 189 -23.04 -2.58 1.22
C ASN A 189 -24.12 -1.54 1.47
#